data_AF-A0A7X6WJF6-F1
#
_entry.id   AF-A0A7X6WJF6-F1
#
_cell.length_a   1.000
_cell.length_b   1.000
_cell.length_c   1.000
_cell.angle_alpha   90.00
_cell.angle_beta   90.00
_cell.angle_gamma   90.00
#
_symmetry.space_group_name_H-M   'P 1'
#
loop_
_entity.id
_entity.type
_entity.pdbx_description
1 polymer ?
#
loop_
_entity_poly.entity_id
_entity_poly.type
_entity_poly.pdbx_seq_one_letter_code
_entity_poly.pdbx_strand_id
1 'polypeptide(L)'
;MSYYPISDRLAKIFLIPQLSLLITKVDSERVWEIILREQFDYLPVMIYKSLRAYITGKHYDEDPDVLDSRGKESNDQAIADLIELYCELKRFLEKGKGGKNVVFVNVKELRNLASEAPIKQNDSLIFRLLELTRLNRKADVYHILLRLYVAKEMTFPDQLAQLFTIRDNELFKNGIYAFISGLKSDEHIEILKEEA
;
A
#
# COMPACT_ATOMS: atom_id res chain seq x y z
N MET A 1 10.25 22.39 -18.51
CA MET A 1 9.19 22.82 -17.58
C MET A 1 7.84 22.55 -18.22
N SER A 2 7.10 21.61 -17.66
CA SER A 2 5.72 21.32 -18.09
C SER A 2 4.76 22.21 -17.31
N TYR A 3 3.87 22.92 -17.99
CA TYR A 3 2.83 23.72 -17.35
C TYR A 3 1.57 22.87 -17.15
N TYR A 4 1.08 22.78 -15.91
CA TYR A 4 -0.14 22.04 -15.58
C TYR A 4 -1.21 23.03 -15.10
N PRO A 5 -2.29 23.26 -15.86
CA PRO A 5 -3.40 24.06 -15.37
C PRO A 5 -4.05 23.35 -14.18
N ILE A 6 -4.20 24.06 -13.06
CA ILE A 6 -4.87 23.52 -11.87
C ILE A 6 -6.38 23.53 -12.13
N SER A 7 -6.97 22.34 -12.25
CA SER A 7 -8.43 22.21 -12.35
C SER A 7 -9.11 22.47 -11.00
N ASP A 8 -10.42 22.75 -11.02
CA ASP A 8 -11.24 22.84 -9.80
C ASP A 8 -11.13 21.59 -8.92
N ARG A 9 -10.95 20.43 -9.54
CA ARG A 9 -10.79 19.15 -8.85
C ARG A 9 -9.45 19.08 -8.13
N LEU A 10 -8.36 19.46 -8.78
CA LEU A 10 -7.04 19.54 -8.15
C LEU A 10 -6.98 20.59 -7.05
N ALA A 11 -7.58 21.76 -7.27
CA ALA A 11 -7.69 22.79 -6.24
C ALA A 11 -8.37 22.23 -4.98
N LYS A 12 -9.48 21.51 -5.13
CA LYS A 12 -10.16 20.86 -3.99
C LYS A 12 -9.30 19.80 -3.30
N ILE A 13 -8.53 19.01 -4.05
CA ILE A 13 -7.60 18.03 -3.49
C ILE A 13 -6.52 18.72 -2.65
N PHE A 14 -5.90 19.78 -3.18
CA PHE A 14 -4.85 20.52 -2.47
C PHE A 14 -5.35 21.34 -1.27
N LEU A 15 -6.64 21.64 -1.22
CA LEU A 15 -7.27 22.27 -0.05
C LEU A 15 -7.56 21.28 1.09
N ILE A 16 -7.41 19.97 0.87
CA ILE A 16 -7.59 18.96 1.92
C ILE A 16 -6.24 18.75 2.62
N PRO A 17 -6.09 19.15 3.91
CA PRO A 17 -4.79 19.12 4.59
C PRO A 17 -4.15 17.73 4.63
N GLN A 18 -4.96 16.69 4.84
CA GLN A 18 -4.49 15.29 4.87
C GLN A 18 -3.87 14.87 3.53
N LEU A 19 -4.53 15.19 2.41
CA LEU A 19 -4.04 14.85 1.07
C LEU A 19 -2.78 15.62 0.75
N SER A 20 -2.75 16.93 0.99
CA SER A 20 -1.56 17.76 0.76
C SER A 20 -0.36 17.26 1.57
N LEU A 21 -0.56 16.89 2.84
CA LEU A 21 0.49 16.29 3.66
C LEU A 21 1.00 14.96 3.07
N LEU A 22 0.09 14.06 2.66
CA LEU A 22 0.46 12.76 2.09
C LEU A 22 1.22 12.91 0.76
N ILE A 23 0.80 13.83 -0.10
CA ILE A 23 1.49 14.15 -1.35
C ILE A 23 2.92 14.60 -1.07
N THR A 24 3.10 15.50 -0.09
CA THR A 24 4.44 15.96 0.32
C THR A 24 5.28 14.84 0.94
N LYS A 25 4.69 13.96 1.75
CA LYS A 25 5.42 12.83 2.39
C LYS A 25 5.97 11.83 1.38
N VAL A 26 5.20 11.51 0.34
CA VAL A 26 5.65 10.55 -0.67
C VAL A 26 6.90 11.05 -1.39
N ASP A 27 6.99 12.37 -1.62
CA ASP A 27 8.15 13.07 -2.16
C ASP A 27 8.72 12.42 -3.44
N SER A 28 7.88 12.30 -4.46
CA SER A 28 8.23 11.70 -5.74
C SER A 28 7.74 12.57 -6.89
N GLU A 29 8.65 12.97 -7.78
CA GLU A 29 8.32 13.73 -9.00
C GLU A 29 7.25 12.99 -9.83
N ARG A 30 7.39 11.66 -9.94
CA ARG A 30 6.43 10.83 -10.67
C ARG A 30 5.03 10.89 -10.06
N VAL A 31 4.93 10.84 -8.74
CA VAL A 31 3.63 10.93 -8.03
C VAL A 31 3.01 12.31 -8.25
N TRP A 32 3.82 13.38 -8.20
CA TRP A 32 3.37 14.73 -8.55
C TRP A 32 2.86 14.81 -9.99
N GLU A 33 3.57 14.23 -10.96
CA GLU A 33 3.10 14.20 -12.36
C GLU A 33 1.75 13.49 -12.48
N ILE A 34 1.60 12.33 -11.83
CA ILE A 34 0.35 11.55 -11.83
C ILE A 34 -0.80 12.38 -11.26
N ILE A 35 -0.57 13.08 -10.15
CA ILE A 35 -1.57 13.94 -9.51
C ILE A 35 -1.92 15.11 -10.42
N LEU A 36 -0.93 15.87 -10.90
CA LEU A 36 -1.14 17.06 -11.73
C LEU A 36 -1.81 16.73 -13.07
N ARG A 37 -1.61 15.52 -13.59
CA ARG A 37 -2.30 15.00 -14.79
C ARG A 37 -3.66 14.35 -14.47
N GLU A 38 -4.06 14.31 -13.21
CA GLU A 38 -5.27 13.62 -12.70
C GLU A 38 -5.34 12.12 -13.06
N GLN A 39 -4.19 11.46 -13.24
CA GLN A 39 -4.08 10.05 -13.61
C GLN A 39 -4.11 9.13 -12.38
N PHE A 40 -5.00 9.38 -11.42
CA PHE A 40 -5.03 8.69 -10.12
C PHE A 40 -5.13 7.17 -10.21
N ASP A 41 -5.74 6.64 -11.27
CA ASP A 41 -5.86 5.20 -11.52
C ASP A 41 -4.50 4.52 -11.80
N TYR A 42 -3.44 5.29 -11.98
CA TYR A 42 -2.07 4.78 -12.15
C TYR A 42 -1.34 4.51 -10.83
N LEU A 43 -1.78 5.13 -9.72
CA LEU A 43 -1.15 4.97 -8.41
C LEU A 43 -1.13 3.50 -7.92
N PRO A 44 -2.17 2.67 -8.11
CA PRO A 44 -2.12 1.24 -7.75
C PRO A 44 -1.04 0.45 -8.49
N VAL A 45 -0.74 0.82 -9.74
CA VAL A 45 0.35 0.19 -10.52
C VAL A 45 1.70 0.54 -9.88
N MET A 46 1.87 1.80 -9.52
CA MET A 46 3.08 2.32 -8.86
C MET A 46 3.30 1.66 -7.49
N ILE A 47 2.23 1.49 -6.70
CA ILE A 47 2.23 0.76 -5.42
C ILE A 47 2.71 -0.68 -5.62
N TYR A 48 2.09 -1.40 -6.57
CA TYR A 48 2.45 -2.79 -6.85
C TYR A 48 3.92 -2.93 -7.28
N LYS A 49 4.37 -2.08 -8.22
CA LYS A 49 5.77 -2.08 -8.70
C LYS A 49 6.75 -1.82 -7.54
N SER A 50 6.45 -0.82 -6.72
CA SER A 50 7.28 -0.46 -5.56
C SER A 50 7.32 -1.58 -4.51
N LEU A 51 6.19 -2.21 -4.20
CA LEU A 51 6.17 -3.39 -3.32
C LEU A 51 6.95 -4.56 -3.90
N ARG A 52 6.81 -4.83 -5.19
CA ARG A 52 7.56 -5.90 -5.85
C ARG A 52 9.07 -5.64 -5.79
N ALA A 53 9.51 -4.40 -6.01
CA ALA A 53 10.89 -3.99 -5.84
C ALA A 53 11.37 -4.22 -4.40
N TYR A 54 10.59 -3.76 -3.43
CA TYR A 54 10.88 -3.92 -2.01
C TYR A 54 11.02 -5.39 -1.58
N ILE A 55 10.12 -6.28 -2.01
CA ILE A 55 10.17 -7.71 -1.66
C ILE A 55 11.31 -8.42 -2.40
N THR A 56 11.59 -8.07 -3.66
CA THR A 56 12.69 -8.69 -4.44
C THR A 56 14.08 -8.22 -4.04
N GLY A 57 14.20 -7.10 -3.31
CA GLY A 57 15.48 -6.43 -3.09
C GLY A 57 16.16 -5.96 -4.38
N LYS A 58 15.42 -5.93 -5.50
CA LYS A 58 15.94 -5.47 -6.79
C LYS A 58 15.77 -3.98 -6.89
N HIS A 59 16.88 -3.28 -7.12
CA HIS A 59 16.84 -1.89 -7.53
C HIS A 59 16.39 -1.83 -8.99
N TYR A 60 15.25 -1.18 -9.21
CA TYR A 60 14.75 -0.85 -10.52
C TYR A 60 15.07 0.62 -10.81
N ASP A 61 16.35 0.99 -10.75
CA ASP A 61 16.83 2.37 -10.94
C ASP A 61 16.39 2.99 -12.29
N GLU A 62 15.91 2.17 -13.22
CA GLU A 62 15.40 2.57 -14.54
C GLU A 62 13.86 2.61 -14.64
N ASP A 63 13.11 2.07 -13.66
CA ASP A 63 11.63 2.11 -13.69
C ASP A 63 11.13 3.36 -12.96
N PRO A 64 10.67 4.40 -13.67
CA PRO A 64 10.22 5.65 -13.05
C PRO A 64 8.98 5.48 -12.17
N ASP A 65 8.28 4.34 -12.27
CA ASP A 65 7.10 4.04 -11.46
C ASP A 65 7.44 3.20 -10.22
N VAL A 66 8.72 3.00 -9.91
CA VAL A 66 9.17 2.47 -8.62
C VAL A 66 9.63 3.65 -7.77
N LEU A 67 9.12 3.76 -6.54
CA LEU A 67 9.56 4.82 -5.63
C LEU A 67 11.07 4.68 -5.35
N ASP A 68 11.85 5.69 -5.74
CA ASP A 68 13.28 5.71 -5.50
C ASP A 68 13.54 5.78 -3.99
N SER A 69 14.40 4.88 -3.56
CA SER A 69 14.69 4.54 -2.16
C SER A 69 15.81 5.38 -1.57
N ARG A 70 16.45 6.24 -2.36
CA ARG A 70 17.68 6.93 -1.97
C ARG A 70 17.40 7.91 -0.83
N GLY A 71 17.58 7.44 0.41
CA GLY A 71 17.67 8.28 1.61
C GLY A 71 16.50 8.20 2.60
N LYS A 72 15.46 7.37 2.38
CA LYS A 72 14.46 7.09 3.44
C LYS A 72 14.93 5.89 4.26
N GLU A 73 14.96 6.05 5.57
CA GLU A 73 15.44 5.05 6.56
C GLU A 73 14.73 3.68 6.45
N SER A 74 13.61 3.59 5.73
CA SER A 74 13.03 2.32 5.33
C SER A 74 12.07 2.47 4.12
N ASN A 75 12.29 1.67 3.07
CA ASN A 75 11.50 1.69 1.83
C ASN A 75 10.00 1.39 2.02
N ASP A 76 9.68 0.69 3.09
CA ASP A 76 8.32 0.32 3.47
C ASP A 76 7.46 1.55 3.83
N GLN A 77 8.04 2.60 4.43
CA GLN A 77 7.29 3.79 4.85
C GLN A 77 6.88 4.65 3.65
N ALA A 78 7.76 4.81 2.65
CA ALA A 78 7.42 5.53 1.41
C ALA A 78 6.28 4.85 0.65
N ILE A 79 6.30 3.52 0.61
CA ILE A 79 5.24 2.71 -0.01
C ILE A 79 3.94 2.83 0.80
N ALA A 80 4.03 2.78 2.13
CA ALA A 80 2.87 2.97 3.01
C ALA A 80 2.21 4.35 2.82
N ASP A 81 3.02 5.42 2.73
CA ASP A 81 2.54 6.78 2.47
C ASP A 81 1.83 6.86 1.10
N LEU A 82 2.35 6.17 0.07
CA LEU A 82 1.73 6.11 -1.25
C LEU A 82 0.39 5.33 -1.23
N ILE A 83 0.32 4.23 -0.48
CA ILE A 83 -0.92 3.47 -0.28
C ILE A 83 -1.96 4.33 0.45
N GLU A 84 -1.56 5.03 1.51
CA GLU A 84 -2.44 5.93 2.27
C GLU A 84 -2.95 7.09 1.39
N LEU A 85 -2.06 7.69 0.59
CA LEU A 85 -2.42 8.70 -0.40
C LEU A 85 -3.49 8.20 -1.37
N TYR A 86 -3.31 7.00 -1.95
CA TYR A 86 -4.28 6.45 -2.87
C TYR A 86 -5.64 6.20 -2.20
N CYS A 87 -5.64 5.61 -1.00
CA CYS A 87 -6.87 5.35 -0.25
C CYS A 87 -7.65 6.63 0.07
N GLU A 88 -6.97 7.69 0.51
CA GLU A 88 -7.61 8.97 0.79
C GLU A 88 -8.07 9.69 -0.48
N LEU A 89 -7.29 9.62 -1.58
CA LEU A 89 -7.71 10.15 -2.88
C LEU A 89 -8.99 9.45 -3.35
N LYS A 90 -9.00 8.12 -3.33
CA LYS A 90 -10.16 7.33 -3.72
C LYS A 90 -11.39 7.69 -2.89
N ARG A 91 -11.22 7.81 -1.58
CA ARG A 91 -12.29 8.24 -0.66
C ARG A 91 -12.84 9.62 -1.00
N PHE A 92 -11.97 10.58 -1.29
CA PHE A 92 -12.39 11.90 -1.73
C PHE A 92 -13.19 11.84 -3.04
N LEU A 93 -12.70 11.09 -4.02
CA LEU A 93 -13.32 10.95 -5.34
C LEU A 93 -14.69 10.25 -5.29
N GLU A 94 -14.86 9.27 -4.39
CA GLU A 94 -16.14 8.57 -4.18
C GLU A 94 -17.16 9.43 -3.43
N LYS A 95 -16.73 10.20 -2.42
CA LYS A 95 -17.61 11.17 -1.75
C LYS A 95 -18.17 12.20 -2.73
N GLY A 96 -17.35 12.68 -3.66
CA GLY A 96 -17.77 13.61 -4.71
C GLY A 96 -18.87 13.05 -5.65
N LYS A 97 -19.03 11.72 -5.70
CA LYS A 97 -20.05 11.02 -6.51
C LYS A 97 -21.33 10.68 -5.72
N GLY A 98 -21.47 11.14 -4.47
CA GLY A 98 -22.64 10.88 -3.63
C GLY A 98 -22.64 9.51 -2.93
N GLY A 99 -21.49 8.84 -2.83
CA GLY A 99 -21.35 7.56 -2.12
C GLY A 99 -21.61 7.71 -0.62
N LYS A 100 -22.68 7.08 -0.10
CA LYS A 100 -23.09 7.17 1.31
C LYS A 100 -22.27 6.30 2.28
N ASN A 101 -21.53 5.32 1.78
CA ASN A 101 -20.67 4.43 2.57
C ASN A 101 -19.32 4.27 1.85
N VAL A 102 -18.36 5.14 2.16
CA VAL A 102 -16.99 4.92 1.68
C VAL A 102 -16.33 3.92 2.62
N VAL A 103 -15.98 2.75 2.08
CA VAL A 103 -15.24 1.73 2.81
C VAL A 103 -13.86 2.29 3.13
N PHE A 104 -13.50 2.28 4.42
CA PHE A 104 -12.22 2.79 4.90
C PHE A 104 -11.24 1.63 5.11
N VAL A 105 -10.02 1.80 4.60
CA VAL A 105 -8.91 0.86 4.82
C VAL A 105 -7.92 1.53 5.76
N ASN A 106 -7.76 0.98 6.96
CA ASN A 106 -6.80 1.50 7.94
C ASN A 106 -5.40 0.97 7.65
N VAL A 107 -4.63 1.71 6.83
CA VAL A 107 -3.28 1.32 6.38
C VAL A 107 -2.36 1.05 7.57
N LYS A 108 -2.39 1.91 8.60
CA LYS A 108 -1.51 1.80 9.77
C LYS A 108 -1.81 0.54 10.59
N GLU A 109 -3.08 0.23 10.80
CA GLU A 109 -3.50 -0.97 11.54
C GLU A 109 -3.10 -2.26 10.80
N LEU A 110 -3.27 -2.30 9.47
CA LEU A 110 -2.86 -3.43 8.65
C LEU A 110 -1.35 -3.66 8.66
N ARG A 111 -0.55 -2.58 8.65
CA ARG A 111 0.91 -2.67 8.79
C ARG A 111 1.32 -3.18 10.16
N ASN A 112 0.68 -2.71 11.23
CA ASN A 112 0.96 -3.19 12.58
C ASN A 112 0.65 -4.68 12.71
N LEU A 113 -0.49 -5.14 12.18
CA LEU A 113 -0.86 -6.55 12.15
C LEU A 113 0.16 -7.41 11.39
N ALA A 114 0.70 -6.88 10.29
CA ALA A 114 1.72 -7.56 9.51
C ALA A 114 3.02 -7.77 10.29
N SER A 115 3.37 -6.85 11.19
CA SER A 115 4.59 -6.98 11.99
C SER A 115 4.59 -8.17 12.97
N GLU A 116 3.39 -8.67 13.31
CA GLU A 116 3.16 -9.83 14.17
C GLU A 116 2.73 -11.07 13.38
N ALA A 117 2.65 -10.97 12.05
CA ALA A 117 2.10 -12.03 11.22
C ALA A 117 3.00 -13.28 11.17
N PRO A 118 2.42 -14.48 10.97
CA PRO A 118 3.15 -15.73 10.79
C PRO A 118 3.83 -15.87 9.42
N ILE A 119 4.20 -14.75 8.80
CA ILE A 119 4.89 -14.68 7.51
C ILE A 119 5.86 -13.50 7.53
N LYS A 120 6.99 -13.66 6.84
CA LYS A 120 8.07 -12.67 6.79
C LYS A 120 8.19 -12.09 5.39
N GLN A 121 8.76 -10.90 5.29
CA GLN A 121 8.93 -10.19 4.02
C GLN A 121 9.73 -11.02 2.99
N ASN A 122 10.75 -11.74 3.43
CA ASN A 122 11.64 -12.56 2.61
C ASN A 122 11.08 -13.96 2.26
N ASP A 123 9.87 -14.30 2.72
CA ASP A 123 9.26 -15.59 2.39
C ASP A 123 8.85 -15.64 0.91
N SER A 124 9.22 -16.72 0.23
CA SER A 124 8.80 -17.02 -1.15
C SER A 124 7.29 -16.92 -1.36
N LEU A 125 6.48 -17.16 -0.32
CA LEU A 125 5.02 -17.05 -0.37
C LEU A 125 4.53 -15.61 -0.53
N ILE A 126 5.32 -14.60 -0.17
CA ILE A 126 4.93 -13.19 -0.30
C ILE A 126 4.81 -12.78 -1.77
N PHE A 127 5.70 -13.25 -2.65
CA PHE A 127 5.55 -13.01 -4.08
C PHE A 127 4.23 -13.58 -4.62
N ARG A 128 3.90 -14.80 -4.19
CA ARG A 128 2.64 -15.44 -4.59
C ARG A 128 1.44 -14.66 -4.07
N LEU A 129 1.49 -14.19 -2.82
CA LEU A 129 0.45 -13.37 -2.21
C LEU A 129 0.26 -12.05 -2.99
N LEU A 130 1.37 -11.38 -3.32
CA LEU A 130 1.38 -10.13 -4.08
C LEU A 130 0.74 -10.32 -5.48
N GLU A 131 1.14 -11.36 -6.22
CA GLU A 131 0.61 -11.63 -7.56
C GLU A 131 -0.88 -11.99 -7.55
N LEU A 132 -1.31 -12.85 -6.61
CA LEU A 132 -2.72 -13.20 -6.47
C LEU A 132 -3.57 -11.99 -6.12
N THR A 133 -3.04 -11.10 -5.28
CA THR A 133 -3.66 -9.82 -4.95
C THR A 133 -3.80 -8.94 -6.20
N ARG A 134 -2.73 -8.77 -6.99
CA ARG A 134 -2.77 -8.02 -8.25
C ARG A 134 -3.84 -8.55 -9.21
N LEU A 135 -3.95 -9.87 -9.32
CA LEU A 135 -4.95 -10.56 -10.14
C LEU A 135 -6.36 -10.59 -9.53
N ASN A 136 -6.57 -9.93 -8.38
CA ASN A 136 -7.83 -9.89 -7.65
C ASN A 136 -8.39 -11.28 -7.29
N ARG A 137 -7.51 -12.25 -7.03
CA ARG A 137 -7.85 -13.62 -6.65
C ARG A 137 -8.17 -13.68 -5.14
N LYS A 138 -9.23 -12.96 -4.72
CA LYS A 138 -9.59 -12.75 -3.30
C LYS A 138 -9.64 -14.04 -2.47
N ALA A 139 -10.29 -15.08 -2.99
CA ALA A 139 -10.40 -16.37 -2.30
C ALA A 139 -9.03 -17.04 -2.11
N ASP A 140 -8.16 -17.01 -3.12
CA ASP A 140 -6.83 -17.61 -3.03
C ASP A 140 -5.94 -16.86 -2.03
N VAL A 141 -6.01 -15.53 -2.01
CA VAL A 141 -5.34 -14.68 -1.02
C VAL A 141 -5.82 -15.03 0.39
N TYR A 142 -7.14 -15.13 0.59
CA TYR A 142 -7.73 -15.52 1.88
C TYR A 142 -7.22 -16.88 2.34
N HIS A 143 -7.26 -17.89 1.46
CA HIS A 143 -6.84 -19.24 1.81
C HIS A 143 -5.35 -19.34 2.16
N ILE A 144 -4.48 -18.58 1.47
CA ILE A 144 -3.05 -18.54 1.82
C ILE A 144 -2.86 -17.96 3.22
N LEU A 145 -3.44 -16.78 3.48
CA LEU A 145 -3.28 -16.12 4.77
C LEU A 145 -3.90 -16.96 5.89
N LEU A 146 -5.12 -17.47 5.72
CA LEU A 146 -5.76 -18.33 6.73
C LEU A 146 -4.91 -19.56 7.06
N ARG A 147 -4.35 -20.25 6.04
CA ARG A 147 -3.49 -21.42 6.27
C ARG A 147 -2.23 -21.08 7.05
N LEU A 148 -1.61 -19.91 6.80
CA LEU A 148 -0.43 -19.46 7.54
C LEU A 148 -0.72 -19.27 9.03
N TYR A 149 -1.85 -18.62 9.35
CA TYR A 149 -2.29 -18.42 10.73
C TYR A 149 -2.65 -19.74 11.42
N VAL A 150 -3.43 -20.60 10.77
CA VAL A 150 -3.81 -21.91 11.31
C VAL A 150 -2.58 -22.79 11.55
N ALA A 151 -1.61 -22.81 10.63
CA ALA A 151 -0.39 -23.60 10.76
C ALA A 151 0.53 -23.15 11.91
N LYS A 152 0.35 -21.92 12.41
CA LYS A 152 1.06 -21.37 13.58
C LYS A 152 0.18 -21.31 14.82
N GLU A 153 -0.98 -21.96 14.80
CA GLU A 153 -1.96 -21.95 15.91
C GLU A 153 -2.40 -20.54 16.31
N MET A 154 -2.37 -19.60 15.36
CA MET A 154 -2.77 -18.21 15.56
C MET A 154 -4.19 -17.97 15.07
N THR A 155 -4.93 -17.11 15.76
CA THR A 155 -6.25 -16.64 15.32
C THR A 155 -6.12 -15.74 14.11
N PHE A 156 -6.96 -15.92 13.11
CA PHE A 156 -6.98 -15.06 11.94
C PHE A 156 -7.54 -13.67 12.32
N PRO A 157 -6.81 -12.55 12.08
CA PRO A 157 -7.22 -11.24 12.57
C PRO A 157 -8.49 -10.73 11.89
N ASP A 158 -9.43 -10.19 12.69
CA ASP A 158 -10.71 -9.68 12.20
C ASP A 158 -10.54 -8.54 11.19
N GLN A 159 -9.58 -7.64 11.42
CA GLN A 159 -9.26 -6.55 10.51
C GLN A 159 -8.81 -7.05 9.13
N LEU A 160 -8.03 -8.14 9.11
CA LEU A 160 -7.59 -8.77 7.87
C LEU A 160 -8.77 -9.50 7.21
N ALA A 161 -9.63 -10.14 8.00
CA ALA A 161 -10.88 -10.76 7.51
C ALA A 161 -11.83 -9.74 6.87
N GLN A 162 -11.96 -8.55 7.46
CA GLN A 162 -12.80 -7.48 6.94
C GLN A 162 -12.41 -7.06 5.52
N LEU A 163 -11.11 -7.09 5.16
CA LEU A 163 -10.68 -6.77 3.80
C LEU A 163 -11.35 -7.65 2.74
N PHE A 164 -11.63 -8.91 3.05
CA PHE A 164 -12.26 -9.85 2.11
C PHE A 164 -13.76 -9.58 1.91
N THR A 165 -14.36 -8.77 2.78
CA THR A 165 -15.76 -8.33 2.63
C THR A 165 -15.88 -7.11 1.71
N ILE A 166 -14.76 -6.42 1.42
CA ILE A 166 -14.74 -5.22 0.58
C ILE A 166 -15.09 -5.58 -0.86
N ARG A 167 -16.14 -4.94 -1.40
CA ARG A 167 -16.57 -5.14 -2.79
C ARG A 167 -15.65 -4.48 -3.79
N ASP A 168 -15.12 -3.31 -3.45
CA ASP A 168 -14.19 -2.59 -4.29
C ASP A 168 -12.86 -3.35 -4.41
N ASN A 169 -12.48 -3.70 -5.64
CA ASN A 169 -11.29 -4.51 -5.90
C ASN A 169 -10.00 -3.75 -5.60
N GLU A 170 -9.93 -2.45 -5.88
CA GLU A 170 -8.72 -1.68 -5.63
C GLU A 170 -8.53 -1.39 -4.15
N LEU A 171 -9.60 -1.14 -3.38
CA LEU A 171 -9.49 -1.01 -1.93
C LEU A 171 -9.09 -2.33 -1.27
N PHE A 172 -9.61 -3.47 -1.74
CA PHE A 172 -9.14 -4.78 -1.31
C PHE A 172 -7.63 -4.95 -1.58
N LYS A 173 -7.19 -4.69 -2.82
CA LYS A 173 -5.78 -4.82 -3.20
C LYS A 173 -4.89 -3.94 -2.33
N ASN A 174 -5.26 -2.67 -2.16
CA ASN A 174 -4.49 -1.72 -1.37
C ASN A 174 -4.47 -2.08 0.12
N GLY A 175 -5.52 -2.69 0.65
CA GLY A 175 -5.50 -3.25 2.01
C GLY A 175 -4.48 -4.39 2.15
N ILE A 176 -4.43 -5.32 1.20
CA ILE A 176 -3.43 -6.39 1.22
C ILE A 176 -2.02 -5.86 0.97
N TYR A 177 -1.86 -4.86 0.09
CA TYR A 177 -0.60 -4.15 -0.12
C TYR A 177 -0.12 -3.42 1.14
N ALA A 178 -1.03 -2.78 1.89
CA ALA A 178 -0.72 -2.20 3.19
C ALA A 178 -0.21 -3.27 4.17
N PHE A 179 -0.91 -4.40 4.27
CA PHE A 179 -0.46 -5.53 5.07
C PHE A 179 0.95 -5.99 4.65
N ILE A 180 1.18 -6.26 3.36
CA ILE A 180 2.49 -6.69 2.85
C ILE A 180 3.59 -5.66 3.17
N SER A 181 3.29 -4.36 3.07
CA SER A 181 4.24 -3.28 3.39
C SER A 181 4.63 -3.22 4.87
N GLY A 182 3.92 -3.89 5.78
CA GLY A 182 4.26 -3.92 7.20
C GLY A 182 5.02 -5.17 7.65
N LEU A 183 5.32 -6.10 6.72
CA LEU A 183 6.04 -7.32 7.04
C LEU A 183 7.52 -7.03 7.34
N LYS A 184 8.04 -7.63 8.40
CA LYS A 184 9.45 -7.53 8.78
C LYS A 184 10.30 -8.59 8.08
N SER A 185 11.57 -8.25 7.79
CA SER A 185 12.59 -9.23 7.43
C SER A 185 13.21 -9.87 8.68
N ASP A 186 13.89 -11.01 8.51
CA ASP A 186 14.66 -11.66 9.58
C ASP A 186 15.76 -10.75 10.16
N GLU A 187 16.44 -10.01 9.30
CA GLU A 187 17.53 -9.08 9.66
C GLU A 187 17.03 -7.97 10.60
N HIS A 188 15.82 -7.45 10.37
CA HIS A 188 15.21 -6.45 11.26
C HIS A 188 14.74 -7.02 12.61
N ILE A 189 14.51 -8.33 12.72
CA ILE A 189 14.08 -8.98 13.97
C ILE A 189 15.29 -9.27 14.87
N GLU A 190 16.47 -9.53 14.30
CA GLU A 190 17.70 -9.74 15.06
C GLU A 190 18.23 -8.44 15.68
N ILE A 191 18.22 -7.33 14.94
CA ILE A 191 18.63 -6.01 15.44
C ILE A 191 17.78 -5.58 16.65
N LEU A 192 16.46 -5.80 16.60
CA LEU A 192 15.55 -5.48 17.72
C LEU A 192 15.73 -6.37 18.95
N LYS A 193 16.39 -7.53 18.81
CA LYS A 193 16.72 -8.43 19.93
C LYS A 193 18.07 -8.10 20.57
N GLU A 194 18.98 -7.46 19.84
CA GLU A 194 20.28 -7.03 20.37
C GLU A 194 20.20 -5.71 21.14
N GLU A 195 19.14 -4.92 20.92
CA GLU A 195 18.91 -3.63 21.60
C GLU A 195 17.97 -3.71 22.83
N ALA A 196 17.51 -4.91 23.22
CA ALA A 196 16.60 -5.17 24.34
C ALA A 196 17.25 -6.02 25.45
#